data_AF-A0A2P5E105-F1
#
_entry.id   AF-A0A2P5E105-F1
#
_cell.length_a   1.000
_cell.length_b   1.000
_cell.length_c   1.000
_cell.angle_alpha   90.00
_cell.angle_beta   90.00
_cell.angle_gamma   90.00
#
_symmetry.space_group_name_H-M   'P 1'
#
loop_
_entity.id
_entity.type
_entity.pdbx_description
1 polymer ?
#
loop_
_entity_poly.entity_id
_entity_poly.type
_entity_poly.pdbx_seq_one_letter_code
_entity_poly.pdbx_strand_id
1 'polypeptide(L)'
;NTLTLQDSFLRDKCCIRWLEGGHRNSSFYHATLKRRKVNKLFFFIIINDEIETDPDRIAAYVVDFYASLYSKLNHSPTNFSIIREHVFSLVTDHDNACLMSLPLEQEIRNIVFDMDPSSAPGLDRYTGRFFCSY
;
A
#
# COMPACT_ATOMS: atom_id res chain seq x y z
N ASN A 1 -39.47 3.18 2.91
CA ASN A 1 -38.18 2.53 2.54
C ASN A 1 -37.21 3.46 1.82
N THR A 2 -37.17 4.75 2.16
CA THR A 2 -36.18 5.73 1.68
C THR A 2 -35.05 5.95 2.69
N LEU A 3 -35.36 5.85 3.98
CA LEU A 3 -34.40 5.98 5.09
C LEU A 3 -33.28 4.93 5.03
N THR A 4 -33.60 3.68 4.69
CA THR A 4 -32.62 2.58 4.60
C THR A 4 -31.63 2.75 3.44
N LEU A 5 -32.06 3.36 2.34
CA LEU A 5 -31.20 3.64 1.19
C LEU A 5 -30.28 4.83 1.47
N GLN A 6 -30.79 5.86 2.15
CA GLN A 6 -30.00 7.01 2.56
C GLN A 6 -28.94 6.62 3.62
N ASP A 7 -29.31 5.77 4.58
CA ASP A 7 -28.42 5.29 5.63
C ASP A 7 -27.32 4.36 5.09
N SER A 8 -27.64 3.49 4.12
CA SER A 8 -26.63 2.64 3.46
C SER A 8 -25.68 3.47 2.59
N PHE A 9 -26.20 4.44 1.84
CA PHE A 9 -25.37 5.37 1.06
C PHE A 9 -24.44 6.21 1.96
N LEU A 10 -24.95 6.71 3.09
CA LEU A 10 -24.14 7.45 4.08
C LEU A 10 -23.10 6.56 4.76
N ARG A 11 -23.42 5.28 5.01
CA ARG A 11 -22.49 4.30 5.57
C ARG A 11 -21.33 4.00 4.61
N ASP A 12 -21.64 3.79 3.34
CA ASP A 12 -20.65 3.53 2.29
C ASP A 12 -19.78 4.77 2.05
N LYS A 13 -20.40 5.97 1.99
CA LYS A 13 -19.71 7.25 1.78
C LYS A 13 -18.79 7.66 2.94
N CYS A 14 -19.12 7.26 4.17
CA CYS A 14 -18.35 7.64 5.36
C CYS A 14 -17.28 6.60 5.74
N CYS A 15 -17.11 5.51 4.99
CA CYS A 15 -16.18 4.41 5.34
C CYS A 15 -16.27 4.03 6.83
N ILE A 16 -17.50 3.78 7.32
CA ILE A 16 -17.82 3.51 8.74
C ILE A 16 -17.35 2.09 9.15
N ARG A 17 -16.11 1.73 8.84
CA ARG A 17 -15.32 0.74 9.58
C ARG A 17 -14.32 1.40 10.52
N TRP A 18 -14.00 2.68 10.32
CA TRP A 18 -13.06 3.43 11.16
C TRP A 18 -13.69 4.08 12.40
N LEU A 19 -15.02 4.10 12.50
CA LEU A 19 -15.75 4.92 13.45
C LEU A 19 -15.98 4.29 14.84
N GLU A 20 -15.69 3.00 15.04
CA GLU A 20 -15.71 2.43 16.40
C GLU A 20 -14.47 2.79 17.24
N GLY A 21 -13.49 3.51 16.69
CA GLY A 21 -12.47 4.11 17.58
C GLY A 21 -11.27 4.79 16.95
N GLY A 22 -11.21 4.99 15.63
CA GLY A 22 -9.92 5.28 14.97
C GLY A 22 -9.63 6.73 14.59
N HIS A 23 -10.63 7.60 14.40
CA HIS A 23 -10.40 8.91 13.76
C HIS A 23 -11.18 10.10 14.32
N ARG A 24 -11.72 10.02 15.54
CA ARG A 24 -12.14 11.24 16.22
C ARG A 24 -10.90 11.99 16.66
N ASN A 25 -10.73 13.18 16.09
CA ASN A 25 -9.78 14.25 16.46
C ASN A 25 -10.03 14.74 17.90
N SER A 26 -10.09 13.81 18.85
CA SER A 26 -10.43 14.02 20.24
C SER A 26 -9.23 14.61 20.97
N SER A 27 -9.49 15.41 22.01
CA SER A 27 -8.45 15.89 22.91
C SER A 27 -7.60 14.74 23.45
N PHE A 28 -8.19 13.55 23.65
CA PHE A 28 -7.49 12.32 24.02
C PHE A 28 -6.48 11.85 22.96
N TYR A 29 -6.84 11.88 21.68
CA TYR A 29 -5.90 11.52 20.60
C TYR A 29 -4.74 12.52 20.52
N HIS A 30 -5.03 13.82 20.57
CA HIS A 30 -4.00 14.86 20.63
C HIS A 30 -3.13 14.77 21.86
N ALA A 31 -3.70 14.48 23.03
CA ALA A 31 -2.96 14.28 24.28
C ALA A 31 -2.07 13.02 24.20
N THR A 32 -2.57 11.94 23.60
CA THR A 32 -1.82 10.70 23.39
C THR A 32 -0.67 10.91 22.40
N LEU A 33 -0.90 11.63 21.30
CA LEU A 33 0.16 12.00 20.35
C LEU A 33 1.19 12.93 20.98
N LYS A 34 0.78 13.95 21.74
CA LYS A 34 1.69 14.83 22.49
C LYS A 34 2.53 14.03 23.49
N ARG A 35 1.92 13.14 24.27
CA ARG A 35 2.62 12.28 25.24
C ARG A 35 3.57 11.30 24.56
N ARG A 36 3.18 10.71 23.43
CA ARG A 36 4.07 9.88 22.59
C ARG A 36 5.22 10.67 21.99
N LYS A 37 5.00 11.92 21.59
CA LYS A 37 6.06 12.81 21.06
C LYS A 37 7.09 13.17 22.14
N VAL A 38 6.64 13.43 23.37
CA VAL A 38 7.53 13.68 24.52
C VAL A 38 8.29 12.42 24.94
N ASN A 39 7.64 11.25 24.93
CA ASN A 39 8.29 9.98 25.30
C ASN A 39 9.19 9.39 24.18
N LYS A 40 9.19 9.96 22.97
CA LYS A 40 10.06 9.56 21.86
C LYS A 40 11.45 10.22 21.91
N LEU A 41 11.76 11.03 22.91
CA LEU A 41 13.03 11.77 22.99
C LEU A 41 14.29 10.90 23.16
N PHE A 42 14.15 9.60 23.43
CA PHE A 42 15.28 8.66 23.45
C PHE A 42 15.29 7.81 22.19
N PHE A 43 15.79 8.39 21.09
CA PHE A 43 16.25 7.61 19.95
C PHE A 43 17.74 7.35 20.15
N PHE A 44 18.08 6.08 20.35
CA PHE A 44 19.45 5.64 20.15
C PHE A 44 19.47 4.70 18.95
N ILE A 45 20.55 4.74 18.20
CA ILE A 45 20.84 3.75 17.16
C ILE A 45 22.19 3.14 17.47
N ILE A 46 22.42 1.92 17.00
CA ILE A 46 23.73 1.29 17.12
C ILE A 46 24.48 1.54 15.81
N ILE A 47 25.62 2.21 15.89
CA ILE A 47 26.53 2.45 14.76
C ILE A 47 27.84 1.75 15.11
N ASN A 48 28.27 0.78 14.29
CA ASN A 48 29.52 0.04 14.50
C ASN A 48 29.67 -0.55 15.93
N ASP A 49 28.61 -1.18 16.43
CA ASP A 49 28.52 -1.76 17.78
C ASP A 49 28.55 -0.75 18.95
N GLU A 50 28.51 0.56 18.67
CA GLU A 50 28.42 1.62 19.67
C GLU A 50 27.02 2.27 19.67
N ILE A 51 26.54 2.64 20.87
CA ILE A 51 25.24 3.31 21.03
C ILE A 51 25.43 4.81 20.76
N GLU A 52 24.82 5.31 19.69
CA GLU A 52 24.74 6.74 19.39
C GLU A 52 23.40 7.30 19.85
N THR A 53 23.44 8.41 20.59
CA THR A 53 22.26 9.06 21.19
C THR A 53 22.10 10.51 20.77
N ASP A 54 23.11 11.09 20.12
CA ASP A 54 23.08 12.46 19.61
C ASP A 54 22.16 12.53 18.37
N PRO A 55 21.03 13.27 18.42
CA PRO A 55 20.09 13.38 17.32
C PRO A 55 20.71 13.88 16.01
N ASP A 56 21.69 14.79 16.08
CA ASP A 56 22.31 15.37 14.89
C ASP A 56 23.22 14.34 14.20
N ARG A 57 23.94 13.53 15.00
CA ARG A 57 24.76 12.41 14.49
C ARG A 57 23.89 11.29 13.94
N ILE A 58 22.78 10.97 14.59
CA ILE A 58 21.79 10.01 14.10
C ILE A 58 21.25 10.46 12.74
N ALA A 59 20.84 11.73 12.63
CA ALA A 59 20.31 12.27 11.38
C ALA A 59 21.36 12.23 10.25
N ALA A 60 22.59 12.66 10.53
CA ALA A 60 23.70 12.60 9.57
C ALA A 60 23.98 11.16 9.11
N TYR A 61 24.07 10.21 10.07
CA TYR A 61 24.29 8.81 9.76
C TYR A 61 23.18 8.21 8.90
N VAL A 62 21.91 8.50 9.22
CA VAL A 62 20.77 8.00 8.43
C VAL A 62 20.81 8.54 7.01
N VAL A 63 21.12 9.83 6.83
CA VAL A 63 21.26 10.44 5.51
C VAL A 63 22.38 9.77 4.73
N ASP A 64 23.57 9.63 5.32
CA ASP A 64 24.73 9.03 4.66
C ASP A 64 24.51 7.54 4.35
N PHE A 65 23.87 6.81 5.26
CA PHE A 65 23.53 5.41 5.07
C PHE A 65 22.61 5.21 3.86
N TYR A 66 21.50 5.94 3.79
CA TYR A 66 20.57 5.81 2.67
C TYR A 66 21.14 6.40 1.38
N ALA A 67 21.90 7.49 1.46
CA ALA A 67 22.63 8.01 0.31
C ALA A 67 23.58 6.95 -0.25
N SER A 68 24.35 6.26 0.60
CA SER A 68 25.22 5.15 0.18
C SER A 68 24.43 3.94 -0.33
N LEU A 69 23.33 3.56 0.33
CA LEU A 69 22.47 2.44 -0.07
C LEU A 69 21.92 2.64 -1.49
N TYR A 70 21.45 3.85 -1.80
CA TYR A 70 20.86 4.19 -3.10
C TYR A 70 21.89 4.67 -4.14
N SER A 71 23.07 5.12 -3.71
CA SER A 71 24.18 5.47 -4.62
C SER A 71 25.02 4.27 -5.03
N LYS A 72 24.93 3.14 -4.30
CA LYS A 72 25.49 1.86 -4.73
C LYS A 72 24.71 1.38 -5.96
N LEU A 73 25.14 1.84 -7.12
CA LEU A 73 24.76 1.33 -8.43
C LEU A 73 25.44 -0.04 -8.70
N ASN A 74 25.41 -0.95 -7.74
CA ASN A 74 26.09 -2.24 -7.78
C ASN A 74 25.15 -3.26 -7.12
N HIS A 75 24.42 -4.14 -7.80
CA HIS A 75 24.57 -4.68 -9.13
C HIS A 75 23.16 -4.94 -9.64
N SER A 76 22.77 -4.35 -10.78
CA SER A 76 21.87 -5.13 -11.62
C SER A 76 22.67 -6.40 -11.94
N PRO A 77 22.21 -7.62 -11.61
CA PRO A 77 22.89 -8.80 -12.07
C PRO A 77 22.85 -8.74 -13.59
N THR A 78 23.92 -8.25 -14.23
CA THR A 78 24.04 -8.23 -15.69
C THR A 78 24.00 -9.65 -16.24
N ASN A 79 24.24 -10.63 -15.36
CA ASN A 79 24.20 -12.05 -15.61
C ASN A 79 22.93 -12.68 -15.01
N PHE A 80 21.83 -12.60 -15.74
CA PHE A 80 20.61 -13.38 -15.47
C PHE A 80 20.73 -14.85 -15.91
N SER A 81 21.92 -15.33 -16.27
CA SER A 81 22.09 -16.71 -16.79
C SER A 81 21.68 -17.75 -15.77
N ILE A 82 21.94 -17.53 -14.47
CA ILE A 82 21.51 -18.44 -13.40
C ILE A 82 19.98 -18.56 -13.39
N ILE A 83 19.27 -17.45 -13.56
CA ILE A 83 17.80 -17.44 -13.62
C ILE A 83 17.32 -18.15 -14.88
N ARG A 84 17.93 -17.89 -16.05
CA ARG A 84 17.56 -18.57 -17.30
C ARG A 84 17.85 -20.08 -17.29
N GLU A 85 18.89 -20.51 -16.59
CA GLU A 85 19.32 -21.92 -16.54
C GLU A 85 18.51 -22.73 -15.51
N HIS A 86 18.04 -22.10 -14.43
CA HIS A 86 17.38 -22.79 -13.32
C HIS A 86 15.88 -22.49 -13.18
N VAL A 87 15.37 -21.42 -13.81
CA VAL A 87 13.94 -21.10 -13.83
C VAL A 87 13.36 -21.56 -15.15
N PHE A 88 12.57 -22.63 -15.09
CA PHE A 88 11.81 -23.11 -16.24
C PHE A 88 10.77 -22.05 -16.66
N SER A 89 10.62 -21.85 -17.97
CA SER A 89 9.54 -21.03 -18.50
C SER A 89 8.20 -21.72 -18.24
N LEU A 90 7.44 -21.18 -17.28
CA LEU A 90 6.09 -21.65 -16.98
C LEU A 90 5.04 -21.14 -17.98
N VAL A 91 5.34 -20.02 -18.62
CA VAL A 91 4.48 -19.37 -19.61
C VAL A 91 4.87 -19.92 -20.97
N THR A 92 3.92 -20.57 -21.65
CA THR A 92 4.10 -21.03 -23.03
C THR A 92 3.91 -19.89 -24.02
N ASP A 93 4.34 -20.06 -25.26
CA ASP A 93 4.09 -19.08 -26.32
C ASP A 93 2.58 -18.83 -26.53
N HIS A 94 1.76 -19.86 -26.32
CA HIS A 94 0.31 -19.74 -26.34
C HIS A 94 -0.21 -18.87 -25.20
N ASP A 95 0.26 -19.09 -23.97
CA ASP A 95 -0.13 -18.26 -22.81
C ASP A 95 0.26 -16.79 -23.04
N ASN A 96 1.48 -16.56 -23.55
CA ASN A 96 1.93 -15.22 -23.89
C ASN A 96 1.06 -14.57 -24.97
N ALA A 97 0.69 -15.31 -26.02
CA ALA A 97 -0.21 -14.81 -27.06
C ALA A 97 -1.58 -14.44 -26.49
N CYS A 98 -2.13 -15.25 -25.59
CA CYS A 98 -3.38 -14.97 -24.89
C CYS A 98 -3.27 -13.73 -23.99
N LEU A 99 -2.22 -13.61 -23.17
CA LEU A 99 -1.99 -12.46 -22.28
C LEU A 99 -1.78 -11.13 -23.02
N MET A 100 -1.24 -11.19 -24.24
CA MET A 100 -1.03 -10.03 -25.10
C MET A 100 -2.22 -9.70 -25.99
N SER A 101 -3.24 -10.56 -26.02
CA SER A 101 -4.46 -10.33 -26.80
C SER A 101 -5.36 -9.29 -26.13
N LEU A 102 -6.20 -8.62 -26.92
CA LEU A 102 -7.24 -7.75 -26.36
C LEU A 102 -8.32 -8.61 -25.70
N PRO A 103 -8.77 -8.26 -24.48
CA PRO A 103 -9.86 -8.97 -23.82
C PRO A 103 -11.15 -8.84 -24.62
N LEU A 104 -11.96 -9.90 -24.58
CA LEU A 104 -13.28 -9.88 -25.21
C LEU A 104 -14.25 -9.02 -24.39
N GLU A 105 -15.20 -8.37 -25.06
CA GLU A 105 -16.24 -7.57 -24.39
C GLU A 105 -16.99 -8.38 -23.33
N GLN A 106 -17.25 -9.66 -23.61
CA GLN A 106 -17.91 -10.57 -22.67
C GLN A 106 -17.05 -10.87 -21.43
N GLU A 107 -15.74 -11.00 -21.58
CA GLU A 107 -14.82 -11.20 -20.45
C GLU A 107 -14.78 -9.96 -19.55
N ILE A 108 -14.67 -8.77 -20.17
CA ILE A 108 -14.72 -7.49 -19.44
C ILE A 108 -16.04 -7.39 -18.67
N ARG A 109 -17.16 -7.67 -19.34
CA ARG A 109 -18.49 -7.64 -18.72
C ARG A 109 -18.53 -8.57 -17.51
N ASN A 110 -18.18 -9.84 -17.68
CA ASN A 110 -18.24 -10.83 -16.60
C ASN A 110 -17.39 -10.41 -15.39
N ILE A 111 -16.14 -9.96 -15.61
CA ILE A 111 -15.25 -9.54 -14.52
C ILE A 111 -15.80 -8.31 -13.79
N VAL A 112 -16.38 -7.35 -14.52
CA VAL A 112 -16.98 -6.16 -13.90
C VAL A 112 -18.14 -6.55 -12.98
N PHE A 113 -18.99 -7.49 -13.38
CA PHE A 113 -20.11 -7.93 -12.54
C PHE A 113 -19.72 -8.91 -11.43
N ASP A 114 -18.64 -9.67 -11.59
CA ASP A 114 -18.08 -10.54 -10.55
C ASP A 114 -17.28 -9.77 -9.49
N MET A 115 -17.05 -8.46 -9.70
CA MET A 115 -16.35 -7.61 -8.73
C MET A 115 -17.14 -7.50 -7.42
N ASP A 116 -16.43 -7.59 -6.28
CA ASP A 116 -17.05 -7.37 -4.96
C ASP A 116 -17.56 -5.92 -4.85
N PRO A 117 -18.89 -5.70 -4.75
CA PRO A 117 -19.48 -4.36 -4.68
C PRO A 117 -19.05 -3.56 -3.46
N SER A 118 -18.60 -4.25 -2.40
CA SER A 118 -18.17 -3.68 -1.13
C SER A 118 -16.67 -3.36 -1.06
N SER A 119 -15.93 -3.60 -2.16
CA SER A 119 -14.53 -3.23 -2.27
C SER A 119 -14.29 -1.75 -2.01
N ALA A 120 -13.19 -1.46 -1.30
CA ALA A 120 -12.81 -0.10 -0.97
C ALA A 120 -12.55 0.72 -2.25
N PRO A 121 -12.98 1.98 -2.30
CA PRO A 121 -12.81 2.82 -3.48
C PRO A 121 -11.35 3.17 -3.72
N GLY A 122 -10.97 3.31 -4.99
CA GLY A 122 -9.66 3.79 -5.40
C GLY A 122 -9.47 5.29 -5.17
N LEU A 123 -8.37 5.86 -5.69
CA LEU A 123 -8.13 7.31 -5.70
C LEU A 123 -9.23 8.08 -6.44
N ASP A 124 -9.94 7.40 -7.35
CA ASP A 124 -11.09 7.88 -8.12
C ASP A 124 -12.40 7.98 -7.32
N ARG A 125 -12.43 7.40 -6.11
CA ARG A 125 -13.56 7.38 -5.17
C ARG A 125 -14.79 6.59 -5.63
N TYR A 126 -14.70 5.78 -6.68
CA TYR A 126 -15.78 4.88 -7.09
C TYR A 126 -15.65 3.52 -6.40
N THR A 127 -16.76 2.99 -5.88
CA THR A 127 -16.82 1.65 -5.28
C THR A 127 -17.18 0.61 -6.34
N GLY A 128 -16.92 -0.68 -6.08
CA GLY A 128 -17.31 -1.76 -7.01
C GLY A 128 -18.78 -1.69 -7.40
N ARG A 129 -19.65 -1.29 -6.47
CA ARG A 129 -21.09 -1.09 -6.70
C ARG A 129 -21.42 -0.12 -7.84
N PHE A 130 -20.58 0.89 -8.09
CA PHE A 130 -20.78 1.82 -9.21
C PHE A 130 -20.61 1.12 -10.57
N PHE A 131 -19.67 0.18 -10.66
CA PHE A 131 -19.38 -0.54 -11.90
C PHE A 131 -20.33 -1.73 -12.11
N CYS A 132 -20.75 -2.42 -11.04
CA CYS A 132 -21.65 -3.57 -11.12
C CYS A 132 -23.14 -3.20 -11.25
N SER A 133 -23.52 -1.91 -11.21
CA SER A 133 -24.93 -1.50 -11.13
C SER A 133 -25.68 -1.41 -12.47
N TYR A 134 -25.02 -1.61 -13.61
CA TYR A 134 -25.58 -1.47 -14.97
C TYR A 134 -25.57 -2.78 -15.72
#